data_AF-A0A954IX57-F1
#
_entry.id   AF-A0A954IX57-F1
#
_cell.length_a   1.000
_cell.length_b   1.000
_cell.length_c   1.000
_cell.angle_alpha   90.00
_cell.angle_beta   90.00
_cell.angle_gamma   90.00
#
_symmetry.space_group_name_H-M   'P 1'
#
loop_
_entity.id
_entity.type
_entity.pdbx_description
1 polymer ?
#
loop_
_entity_poly.entity_id
_entity_poly.type
_entity_poly.pdbx_seq_one_letter_code
_entity_poly.pdbx_strand_id
1 'polypeptide(L)'
;MGMELSMGNKRIALWATGVSALLCAAVVFFGVTGQPAGAQETIEMKIATVAPEGTPWEKQLRKVRRYVEEQSGNRVRVKMFMGGSLGGEKALVRRTAQGSIQCFGGSTAALGSLVPELNVIEAPYLFNDAAQADAALDRPEVIQQVTELVEGR
;
A
#
# COMPACT_ATOMS: atom_id res chain seq x y z
N MET A 1 5.66 9.84 85.13
CA MET A 1 4.54 9.57 84.20
C MET A 1 5.08 9.87 82.81
N GLY A 2 5.75 8.89 82.19
CA GLY A 2 5.20 8.12 81.05
C GLY A 2 5.49 8.90 79.75
N MET A 3 6.04 8.37 78.67
CA MET A 3 6.26 7.01 78.21
C MET A 3 7.35 7.08 77.14
N GLU A 4 8.21 6.08 77.20
CA GLU A 4 8.90 5.40 76.10
C GLU A 4 8.17 5.47 74.74
N LEU A 5 8.83 5.95 73.69
CA LEU A 5 8.40 5.78 72.30
C LEU A 5 9.58 5.32 71.42
N SER A 6 9.72 4.00 71.40
CA SER A 6 9.94 3.12 70.25
C SER A 6 10.98 3.53 69.19
N MET A 7 12.16 2.89 69.32
CA MET A 7 13.23 2.79 68.31
C MET A 7 12.86 1.95 67.06
N GLY A 8 11.58 1.81 66.69
CA GLY A 8 11.09 0.83 65.72
C GLY A 8 11.26 1.16 64.22
N ASN A 9 11.38 2.44 63.83
CA ASN A 9 11.14 2.83 62.42
C ASN A 9 12.38 3.09 61.56
N LYS A 10 13.59 3.09 62.13
CA LYS A 10 14.82 3.41 61.37
C LYS A 10 15.31 2.26 60.49
N ARG A 11 14.99 1.01 60.85
CA ARG A 11 15.40 -0.17 60.07
C ARG A 11 14.61 -0.26 58.78
N ILE A 12 13.28 -0.05 58.82
CA ILE A 12 12.37 -0.15 57.68
C ILE A 12 12.72 0.86 56.56
N ALA A 13 13.18 2.06 56.93
CA ALA A 13 13.61 3.08 55.97
C ALA A 13 14.89 2.72 55.19
N LEU A 14 15.80 1.93 55.79
CA LEU A 14 17.03 1.45 55.14
C LEU A 14 16.79 0.29 54.16
N TRP A 15 15.76 -0.54 54.39
CA TRP A 15 15.37 -1.59 53.45
C TRP A 15 14.64 -1.04 52.22
N ALA A 16 13.86 0.04 52.38
CA ALA A 16 13.11 0.65 51.28
C ALA A 16 14.00 1.35 50.25
N THR A 17 15.07 2.01 50.68
CA THR A 17 16.04 2.68 49.78
C THR A 17 16.96 1.69 49.07
N GLY A 18 17.35 0.59 49.72
CA GLY A 18 18.16 -0.46 49.10
C GLY A 18 17.42 -1.24 48.01
N VAL A 19 16.13 -1.53 48.23
CA VAL A 19 15.27 -2.24 47.25
C VAL A 19 14.94 -1.34 46.05
N SER A 20 14.77 -0.03 46.26
CA SER A 20 14.50 0.94 45.19
C SER A 20 15.71 1.14 44.26
N ALA A 21 16.93 1.17 44.81
CA ALA A 21 18.17 1.26 44.02
C ALA A 21 18.45 0.01 43.18
N LEU A 22 18.12 -1.19 43.69
CA LEU A 22 18.26 -2.46 42.96
C LEU A 22 17.21 -2.63 41.84
N LEU A 23 16.00 -2.09 42.04
CA LEU A 23 14.95 -2.07 41.01
C LEU A 23 15.29 -1.13 39.84
N CYS A 24 15.92 0.02 40.09
CA CYS A 24 16.38 0.91 39.02
C CYS A 24 17.55 0.31 38.22
N ALA A 25 18.49 -0.39 38.87
CA ALA A 25 19.60 -1.04 38.19
C ALA A 25 19.13 -2.22 37.29
N ALA A 26 18.08 -2.94 37.69
CA ALA A 26 17.49 -4.01 36.88
C ALA A 26 16.76 -3.48 35.63
N VAL A 27 16.11 -2.31 35.72
CA VAL A 27 15.44 -1.67 34.57
C VAL A 27 16.45 -1.14 33.54
N VAL A 28 17.62 -0.67 33.98
CA VAL A 28 18.68 -0.19 33.08
C VAL A 28 19.39 -1.36 32.38
N PHE A 29 19.51 -2.54 33.00
CA PHE A 29 20.12 -3.71 32.37
C PHE A 29 19.18 -4.43 31.38
N PHE A 30 17.85 -4.29 31.54
CA PHE A 30 16.87 -4.85 30.59
C PHE A 30 16.55 -3.91 29.41
N GLY A 31 16.87 -2.62 29.53
CA GLY A 31 16.61 -1.60 28.50
C GLY A 31 17.58 -1.58 27.30
N VAL A 32 18.59 -2.45 27.29
CA VAL A 32 19.60 -2.58 26.21
C VAL A 32 19.44 -3.91 25.44
N THR A 33 18.29 -4.56 25.52
CA THR A 33 17.97 -5.59 24.52
C THR A 33 17.53 -4.88 23.24
N GLY A 34 18.41 -4.94 22.22
CA GLY A 34 18.29 -4.19 20.98
C GLY A 34 16.88 -4.21 20.41
N GLN A 35 16.30 -3.02 20.23
CA GLN A 35 15.17 -2.86 19.33
C GLN A 35 15.58 -3.49 17.99
N PRO A 36 14.80 -4.44 17.44
CA PRO A 36 15.08 -4.93 16.11
C PRO A 36 15.07 -3.71 15.17
N ALA A 37 16.22 -3.45 14.57
CA ALA A 37 16.39 -2.38 13.60
C ALA A 37 15.38 -2.59 12.46
N GLY A 38 14.41 -1.67 12.37
CA GLY A 38 13.58 -1.42 11.18
C GLY A 38 12.95 -2.63 10.50
N ALA A 39 11.92 -3.24 11.09
CA ALA A 39 10.93 -3.94 10.27
C ALA A 39 10.21 -2.88 9.43
N GLN A 40 10.67 -2.68 8.19
CA GLN A 40 10.07 -1.71 7.28
C GLN A 40 8.62 -2.09 7.00
N GLU A 41 7.70 -1.15 7.22
CA GLU A 41 6.27 -1.40 7.07
C GLU A 41 5.96 -1.90 5.66
N THR A 42 5.27 -3.04 5.59
CA THR A 42 4.86 -3.65 4.34
C THR A 42 3.62 -2.94 3.82
N ILE A 43 3.68 -2.43 2.59
CA ILE A 43 2.57 -1.73 1.93
C ILE A 43 1.83 -2.73 1.04
N GLU A 44 0.53 -2.92 1.28
CA GLU A 44 -0.31 -3.73 0.37
C GLU A 44 -0.80 -2.86 -0.80
N MET A 45 -0.48 -3.26 -2.02
CA MET A 45 -1.00 -2.64 -3.25
C MET A 45 -2.03 -3.57 -3.90
N LYS A 46 -3.27 -3.10 -4.04
CA LYS A 46 -4.37 -3.88 -4.63
C LYS A 46 -4.50 -3.57 -6.11
N ILE A 47 -4.46 -4.60 -6.94
CA ILE A 47 -4.77 -4.54 -8.37
C ILE A 47 -6.05 -5.34 -8.62
N ALA A 48 -7.03 -4.74 -9.29
CA ALA A 48 -8.28 -5.43 -9.63
C ALA A 48 -8.58 -5.40 -11.13
N THR A 49 -9.12 -6.51 -11.64
CA THR A 49 -9.55 -6.65 -13.04
C THR A 49 -10.80 -7.53 -13.17
N VAL A 50 -11.59 -7.30 -14.22
CA VAL A 50 -12.68 -8.20 -14.60
C VAL A 50 -12.20 -9.40 -15.40
N ALA A 51 -10.96 -9.36 -15.93
CA ALA A 51 -10.40 -10.44 -16.71
C ALA A 51 -10.35 -11.74 -15.87
N PRO A 52 -10.84 -12.87 -16.42
CA PRO A 52 -10.74 -14.16 -15.75
C PRO A 52 -9.29 -14.63 -15.55
N GLU A 53 -9.11 -15.53 -14.60
CA GLU A 53 -7.88 -16.32 -14.49
C GLU A 53 -7.69 -17.20 -15.74
N GLY A 54 -6.45 -17.56 -16.04
CA GLY A 54 -6.04 -18.32 -17.24
C GLY A 54 -5.91 -17.48 -18.51
N THR A 55 -6.30 -16.20 -18.50
CA THR A 55 -6.22 -15.32 -19.67
C THR A 55 -4.82 -14.70 -19.85
N PRO A 56 -4.48 -14.18 -21.05
CA PRO A 56 -3.24 -13.42 -21.25
C PRO A 56 -3.06 -12.25 -20.27
N TRP A 57 -4.16 -11.64 -19.81
CA TRP A 57 -4.17 -10.60 -18.78
C TRP A 57 -3.58 -11.08 -17.46
N GLU A 58 -3.89 -12.30 -17.03
CA GLU A 58 -3.28 -12.86 -15.81
C GLU A 58 -1.76 -12.88 -15.92
N LYS A 59 -1.23 -13.35 -17.07
CA LYS A 59 0.21 -13.42 -17.30
C LYS A 59 0.85 -12.03 -17.23
N GLN A 60 0.20 -11.01 -17.79
CA GLN A 60 0.67 -9.62 -17.76
C GLN A 60 0.63 -9.05 -16.33
N LEU A 61 -0.49 -9.19 -15.61
CA LEU A 61 -0.62 -8.69 -14.24
C LEU A 61 0.33 -9.40 -13.26
N ARG A 62 0.58 -10.69 -13.45
CA ARG A 62 1.62 -11.42 -12.69
C ARG A 62 3.04 -10.90 -12.96
N LYS A 63 3.32 -10.36 -14.16
CA LYS A 63 4.59 -9.69 -14.44
C LYS A 63 4.66 -8.34 -13.72
N VAL A 64 3.59 -7.53 -13.79
CA VAL A 64 3.49 -6.26 -13.06
C VAL A 64 3.69 -6.47 -11.56
N ARG A 65 3.01 -7.45 -10.99
CA ARG A 65 3.20 -7.85 -9.58
C ARG A 65 4.66 -8.12 -9.26
N ARG A 66 5.31 -9.01 -10.02
CA ARG A 66 6.71 -9.37 -9.79
C ARG A 66 7.63 -8.16 -9.88
N TYR A 67 7.44 -7.34 -10.93
CA TYR A 67 8.21 -6.12 -11.11
C TYR A 67 8.08 -5.18 -9.91
N VAL A 68 6.86 -4.90 -9.43
CA VAL A 68 6.66 -4.01 -8.27
C VAL A 68 7.22 -4.61 -6.99
N GLU A 69 6.99 -5.89 -6.73
CA GLU A 69 7.54 -6.58 -5.54
C GLU A 69 9.09 -6.56 -5.57
N GLU A 70 9.71 -6.82 -6.72
CA GLU A 70 11.18 -6.82 -6.90
C GLU A 70 11.78 -5.41 -6.78
N GLN A 71 11.24 -4.43 -7.50
CA GLN A 71 11.77 -3.05 -7.49
C GLN A 71 11.59 -2.36 -6.13
N SER A 72 10.61 -2.79 -5.35
CA SER A 72 10.40 -2.28 -4.00
C SER A 72 11.20 -3.01 -2.91
N GLY A 73 12.03 -3.99 -3.28
CA GLY A 73 12.73 -4.83 -2.30
C GLY A 73 11.75 -5.61 -1.39
N ASN A 74 10.62 -6.03 -1.94
CA ASN A 74 9.47 -6.65 -1.27
C ASN A 74 8.74 -5.77 -0.24
N ARG A 75 9.03 -4.47 -0.16
CA ARG A 75 8.30 -3.53 0.70
C ARG A 75 6.85 -3.36 0.24
N VAL A 76 6.61 -3.36 -1.08
CA VAL A 76 5.25 -3.35 -1.64
C VAL A 76 4.85 -4.77 -1.99
N ARG A 77 3.75 -5.25 -1.40
CA ARG A 77 3.18 -6.57 -1.67
C ARG A 77 1.91 -6.42 -2.50
N VAL A 78 1.87 -7.09 -3.65
CA VAL A 78 0.79 -6.90 -4.62
C VAL A 78 -0.26 -7.98 -4.44
N LYS A 79 -1.49 -7.56 -4.15
CA LYS A 79 -2.67 -8.41 -4.07
C LYS A 79 -3.53 -8.23 -5.32
N MET A 80 -3.69 -9.29 -6.10
CA MET A 80 -4.47 -9.27 -7.33
C MET A 80 -5.89 -9.82 -7.08
N PHE A 81 -6.89 -9.12 -7.59
CA PHE A 81 -8.29 -9.52 -7.58
C PHE A 81 -8.76 -9.68 -9.03
N MET A 82 -8.95 -10.93 -9.46
CA MET A 82 -9.33 -11.27 -10.83
C MET A 82 -10.83 -11.61 -10.94
N GLY A 83 -11.29 -11.81 -12.17
CA GLY A 83 -12.62 -12.32 -12.47
C GLY A 83 -13.79 -11.43 -12.00
N GLY A 84 -13.54 -10.13 -11.78
CA GLY A 84 -14.59 -9.20 -11.36
C GLY A 84 -15.07 -9.40 -9.92
N SER A 85 -14.28 -10.07 -9.08
CA SER A 85 -14.58 -10.31 -7.65
C SER A 85 -14.85 -9.03 -6.82
N LEU A 86 -14.40 -7.87 -7.30
CA LEU A 86 -14.64 -6.56 -6.68
C LEU A 86 -15.62 -5.67 -7.46
N GLY A 87 -16.33 -6.24 -8.45
CA GLY A 87 -17.30 -5.56 -9.30
C GLY A 87 -16.84 -5.41 -10.76
N GLY A 88 -17.70 -4.82 -11.58
CA GLY A 88 -17.42 -4.53 -13.00
C GLY A 88 -16.47 -3.34 -13.21
N GLU A 89 -15.97 -3.17 -14.43
CA GLU A 89 -14.88 -2.21 -14.73
C GLU A 89 -15.16 -0.77 -14.28
N LYS A 90 -16.36 -0.24 -14.56
CA LYS A 90 -16.75 1.11 -14.12
C LYS A 90 -16.70 1.29 -12.60
N ALA A 91 -17.02 0.23 -11.84
CA ALA A 91 -16.93 0.26 -10.38
C ALA A 91 -15.46 0.21 -9.91
N LEU A 92 -14.62 -0.59 -10.58
CA LEU A 92 -13.18 -0.67 -10.28
C LEU A 92 -12.46 0.65 -10.56
N VAL A 93 -12.75 1.29 -11.70
CA VAL A 93 -12.21 2.62 -12.04
C VAL A 93 -12.57 3.65 -10.95
N ARG A 94 -13.84 3.71 -10.52
CA ARG A 94 -14.26 4.58 -9.40
C ARG A 94 -13.56 4.25 -8.08
N ARG A 95 -13.42 2.98 -7.75
CA ARG A 95 -12.71 2.52 -6.54
C ARG A 95 -11.24 2.90 -6.56
N THR A 96 -10.64 2.93 -7.74
CA THR A 96 -9.25 3.38 -7.95
C THR A 96 -9.14 4.89 -7.72
N ALA A 97 -10.03 5.69 -8.32
CA ALA A 97 -10.08 7.13 -8.09
C ALA A 97 -10.31 7.49 -6.60
N GLN A 98 -11.09 6.68 -5.88
CA GLN A 98 -11.31 6.83 -4.43
C GLN A 98 -10.14 6.33 -3.56
N GLY A 99 -9.12 5.69 -4.15
CA GLY A 99 -7.97 5.12 -3.43
C GLY A 99 -8.24 3.82 -2.66
N SER A 100 -9.45 3.24 -2.76
CA SER A 100 -9.80 1.98 -2.08
C SER A 100 -9.10 0.76 -2.69
N ILE A 101 -8.73 0.84 -3.97
CA ILE A 101 -7.77 -0.04 -4.67
C ILE A 101 -6.74 0.86 -5.36
N GLN A 102 -5.51 0.39 -5.52
CA GLN A 102 -4.40 1.23 -6.01
C GLN A 102 -4.27 1.16 -7.54
N CYS A 103 -4.75 0.08 -8.16
CA CYS A 103 -4.64 -0.09 -9.60
C CYS A 103 -5.85 -0.84 -10.17
N PHE A 104 -6.32 -0.36 -11.30
CA PHE A 104 -7.32 -1.01 -12.14
C PHE A 104 -6.63 -1.52 -13.41
N GLY A 105 -6.83 -2.80 -13.73
CA GLY A 105 -6.47 -3.38 -15.01
C GLY A 105 -7.73 -3.65 -15.84
N GLY A 106 -7.90 -2.94 -16.95
CA GLY A 106 -9.05 -3.14 -17.84
C GLY A 106 -9.07 -2.16 -19.00
N SER A 107 -10.26 -1.93 -19.54
CA SER A 107 -10.47 -1.19 -20.80
C SER A 107 -10.39 0.33 -20.65
N THR A 108 -9.98 1.00 -21.73
CA THR A 108 -10.07 2.46 -21.90
C THR A 108 -11.52 2.95 -21.91
N ALA A 109 -12.46 2.15 -22.43
CA ALA A 109 -13.90 2.40 -22.32
C ALA A 109 -14.39 2.58 -20.87
N ALA A 110 -13.82 1.85 -19.90
CA ALA A 110 -14.16 2.03 -18.49
C ALA A 110 -13.65 3.37 -17.94
N LEU A 111 -12.45 3.80 -18.34
CA LEU A 111 -11.89 5.11 -17.99
C LEU A 111 -12.74 6.25 -18.55
N GLY A 112 -13.30 6.08 -19.74
CA GLY A 112 -14.25 7.00 -20.38
C GLY A 112 -15.51 7.30 -19.55
N SER A 113 -15.80 6.50 -18.51
CA SER A 113 -16.89 6.79 -17.56
C SER A 113 -16.55 7.80 -16.48
N LEU A 114 -15.26 8.09 -16.26
CA LEU A 114 -14.77 9.16 -15.38
C LEU A 114 -14.18 10.33 -16.17
N VAL A 115 -13.48 10.05 -17.27
CA VAL A 115 -12.83 11.02 -18.14
C VAL A 115 -13.40 10.86 -19.55
N PRO A 116 -14.55 11.51 -19.87
CA PRO A 116 -15.26 11.31 -21.13
C PRO A 116 -14.40 11.53 -22.39
N GLU A 117 -13.38 12.39 -22.30
CA GLU A 117 -12.44 12.69 -23.37
C GLU A 117 -11.67 11.44 -23.85
N LEU A 118 -11.43 10.46 -22.97
CA LEU A 118 -10.72 9.22 -23.31
C LEU A 118 -11.54 8.28 -24.22
N ASN A 119 -12.85 8.50 -24.36
CA ASN A 119 -13.67 7.73 -25.31
C ASN A 119 -13.25 7.96 -26.77
N VAL A 120 -12.50 9.04 -27.07
CA VAL A 120 -12.02 9.30 -28.43
C VAL A 120 -11.13 8.17 -28.95
N ILE A 121 -10.37 7.51 -28.06
CA ILE A 121 -9.45 6.41 -28.40
C ILE A 121 -10.22 5.15 -28.83
N GLU A 122 -11.49 5.05 -28.45
CA GLU A 122 -12.38 3.92 -28.77
C GLU A 122 -13.21 4.17 -30.04
N ALA A 123 -12.93 5.24 -30.79
CA ALA A 123 -13.67 5.57 -31.99
C ALA A 123 -13.56 4.45 -33.05
N PRO A 124 -14.68 4.04 -33.68
CA PRO A 124 -14.64 3.02 -34.72
C PRO A 124 -13.68 3.38 -35.84
N TYR A 125 -12.83 2.43 -36.24
CA TYR A 125 -11.85 2.58 -37.33
C TYR A 125 -10.79 3.68 -37.09
N LEU A 126 -10.54 4.08 -35.84
CA LEU A 126 -9.51 5.07 -35.51
C LEU A 126 -8.10 4.63 -35.93
N PHE A 127 -7.81 3.33 -35.79
CA PHE A 127 -6.55 2.72 -36.19
C PHE A 127 -6.80 1.60 -37.19
N ASN A 128 -5.93 1.46 -38.19
CA ASN A 128 -6.00 0.42 -39.21
C ASN A 128 -5.49 -0.94 -38.67
N ASP A 129 -4.54 -0.90 -37.74
CA ASP A 129 -3.95 -2.08 -37.11
C ASP A 129 -3.39 -1.75 -35.72
N ALA A 130 -2.97 -2.78 -35.00
CA ALA A 130 -2.42 -2.65 -33.65
C ALA A 130 -1.07 -1.90 -33.62
N ALA A 131 -0.23 -2.01 -34.66
CA ALA A 131 1.05 -1.33 -34.71
C ALA A 131 0.88 0.18 -34.86
N GLN A 132 -0.11 0.61 -35.64
CA GLN A 132 -0.51 2.01 -35.73
C GLN A 132 -1.07 2.51 -34.39
N ALA A 133 -1.89 1.71 -33.72
CA ALA A 133 -2.43 2.05 -32.40
C ALA A 133 -1.30 2.26 -31.37
N ASP A 134 -0.39 1.29 -31.25
CA ASP A 134 0.77 1.36 -30.35
C ASP A 134 1.62 2.60 -30.66
N ALA A 135 1.97 2.82 -31.94
CA ALA A 135 2.79 3.96 -32.34
C ALA A 135 2.10 5.33 -32.14
N ALA A 136 0.77 5.38 -32.09
CA ALA A 136 0.02 6.60 -31.82
C ALA A 136 -0.11 6.84 -30.31
N LEU A 137 -0.42 5.81 -29.53
CA LEU A 137 -0.65 5.90 -28.08
C LEU A 137 0.65 6.06 -27.28
N ASP A 138 1.77 5.53 -27.78
CA ASP A 138 3.08 5.65 -27.14
C ASP A 138 3.77 7.01 -27.39
N ARG A 139 3.12 7.92 -28.14
CA ARG A 139 3.67 9.25 -28.38
C ARG A 139 3.72 10.06 -27.07
N PRO A 140 4.86 10.68 -26.73
CA PRO A 140 4.99 11.48 -25.52
C PRO A 140 3.92 12.56 -25.40
N GLU A 141 3.52 13.18 -26.52
CA GLU A 141 2.48 14.20 -26.54
C GLU A 141 1.10 13.65 -26.18
N VAL A 142 0.78 12.42 -26.63
CA VAL A 142 -0.49 11.76 -26.31
C VAL A 142 -0.50 11.31 -24.84
N ILE A 143 0.60 10.74 -24.36
CA ILE A 143 0.76 10.36 -22.95
C ILE A 143 0.57 11.60 -22.06
N GLN A 144 1.21 12.72 -22.40
CA GLN A 144 1.06 13.96 -21.65
C GLN A 144 -0.39 14.45 -21.62
N GLN A 145 -1.08 14.48 -22.76
CA GLN A 145 -2.48 14.87 -22.83
C GLN A 145 -3.38 13.98 -21.97
N VAL A 146 -3.18 12.66 -22.01
CA VAL A 146 -3.94 11.71 -21.19
C VAL A 146 -3.67 11.95 -19.70
N THR A 147 -2.42 12.18 -19.32
CA THR A 147 -2.06 12.49 -17.93
C THR A 147 -2.75 13.77 -17.44
N GLU A 148 -2.70 14.85 -18.21
CA GLU A 148 -3.36 16.13 -17.86
C GLU A 148 -4.88 15.96 -17.68
N LEU A 149 -5.52 15.16 -18.53
CA LEU A 149 -6.95 14.86 -18.44
C LEU A 149 -7.33 14.04 -17.21
N VAL A 150 -6.45 13.14 -16.77
CA VAL A 150 -6.67 12.28 -15.61
C VAL A 150 -6.38 13.03 -14.30
N GLU A 151 -5.31 13.82 -14.25
CA GLU A 151 -4.92 14.60 -13.06
C GLU A 151 -5.82 15.82 -12.81
N GLY A 152 -6.48 16.33 -13.86
CA GLY A 152 -7.43 17.44 -13.76
C GLY A 152 -8.80 17.08 -13.15
N ARG A 153 -8.97 15.88 -12.61
CA ARG A 153 -10.24 15.36 -12.05
C ARG A 153 -10.10 15.00 -10.57
#